data_AF-A0AAW2K8G7-F1
#
_entry.id   AF-A0AAW2K8G7-F1
#
_cell.length_a   1.000
_cell.length_b   1.000
_cell.length_c   1.000
_cell.angle_alpha   90.00
_cell.angle_beta   90.00
_cell.angle_gamma   90.00
#
_symmetry.space_group_name_H-M   'P 1'
#
loop_
_entity.id
_entity.type
_entity.pdbx_description
1 polymer ?
#
loop_
_entity_poly.entity_id
_entity_poly.type
_entity_poly.pdbx_seq_one_letter_code
_entity_poly.pdbx_strand_id
1 'polypeptide(L)'
;MMMALGSSFSSVRTSNTCNALLKELQQMWTEIGETEADKDRMLLELEQECLEIYRRKVDEAANAKARLHQSIAAKEAEVAMLLATLGDINLNSPVQSDKKAKSLKGQLASVTPLVEDLKLKKEERIKQFADIKSQIEKITCEISGYGHIVSSVKHLESGRTRLITKKAHGLPIKPPCSPEGEGM
;
A
#
# COMPACT_ATOMS: atom_id res chain seq x y z
N MET A 1 14.08 -38.26 15.10
CA MET A 1 13.26 -38.15 13.88
C MET A 1 11.83 -37.84 14.31
N MET A 2 11.32 -36.62 14.07
CA MET A 2 9.97 -36.21 14.50
C MET A 2 8.93 -36.79 13.55
N MET A 3 8.03 -37.63 14.05
CA MET A 3 6.82 -38.08 13.35
C MET A 3 5.77 -36.97 13.50
N ALA A 4 5.47 -36.26 12.42
CA ALA A 4 4.31 -35.38 12.36
C ALA A 4 3.06 -36.23 12.12
N LEU A 5 2.23 -36.36 13.15
CA LEU A 5 0.88 -36.91 13.07
C LEU A 5 0.01 -35.93 12.27
N GLY A 6 -0.09 -36.18 10.97
CA GLY A 6 -0.95 -35.43 10.07
C GLY A 6 -1.27 -36.26 8.84
N SER A 7 -2.44 -36.89 8.87
CA SER A 7 -3.09 -37.56 7.73
C SER A 7 -2.79 -39.06 7.50
N SER A 8 -2.94 -39.89 8.53
CA SER A 8 -2.88 -41.36 8.39
C SER A 8 -4.09 -41.97 7.65
N PHE A 9 -5.22 -41.28 7.53
CA PHE A 9 -6.44 -41.88 6.98
C PHE A 9 -6.50 -41.91 5.44
N SER A 10 -5.83 -40.97 4.75
CA SER A 10 -5.78 -40.94 3.28
C SER A 10 -4.71 -41.90 2.74
N SER A 11 -3.53 -41.94 3.36
CA SER A 11 -2.39 -42.77 2.95
C SER A 11 -2.63 -44.28 3.10
N VAL A 12 -3.35 -44.70 4.16
CA VAL A 12 -3.74 -46.11 4.36
C VAL A 12 -4.82 -46.53 3.36
N ARG A 13 -5.76 -45.62 3.05
CA ARG A 13 -6.84 -45.90 2.09
C ARG A 13 -6.30 -46.04 0.66
N THR A 14 -5.37 -45.17 0.24
CA THR A 14 -4.74 -45.26 -1.08
C THR A 14 -3.82 -46.48 -1.19
N SER A 15 -3.07 -46.82 -0.14
CA SER A 15 -2.28 -48.06 -0.11
C SER A 15 -3.16 -49.30 -0.32
N ASN A 16 -4.32 -49.35 0.32
CA ASN A 16 -5.24 -50.47 0.16
C ASN A 16 -5.81 -50.56 -1.27
N THR A 17 -6.09 -49.43 -1.92
CA THR A 17 -6.57 -49.40 -3.31
C THR A 17 -5.47 -49.75 -4.32
N CYS A 18 -4.25 -49.22 -4.17
CA CYS A 18 -3.12 -49.57 -5.03
C CYS A 18 -2.78 -51.07 -4.94
N ASN A 19 -2.78 -51.62 -3.73
CA ASN A 19 -2.54 -53.05 -3.52
C ASN A 19 -3.64 -53.93 -4.13
N ALA A 20 -4.90 -53.49 -4.14
CA ALA A 20 -5.98 -54.21 -4.79
C ALA A 20 -5.80 -54.23 -6.32
N LEU A 21 -5.54 -53.07 -6.93
CA LEU A 21 -5.31 -52.93 -8.37
C LEU A 21 -4.08 -53.72 -8.84
N LEU A 22 -2.99 -53.72 -8.06
CA LEU A 22 -1.80 -54.52 -8.37
C LEU A 22 -2.09 -56.02 -8.34
N LYS A 23 -2.91 -56.51 -7.39
CA LYS A 23 -3.33 -57.92 -7.36
C LYS A 23 -4.17 -58.29 -8.58
N GLU A 24 -5.09 -57.42 -8.99
CA GLU A 24 -5.88 -57.62 -10.22
C GLU A 24 -4.98 -57.66 -11.45
N LEU A 25 -4.00 -56.75 -11.55
CA LEU A 25 -3.02 -56.74 -12.64
C LEU A 25 -2.18 -58.01 -12.70
N GLN A 26 -1.68 -58.48 -11.54
CA GLN A 26 -0.93 -59.74 -11.43
C GLN A 26 -1.77 -60.96 -11.82
N GLN A 27 -3.04 -60.98 -11.45
CA GLN A 27 -3.97 -62.04 -11.83
C GLN A 27 -4.16 -62.06 -13.35
N MET A 28 -4.40 -60.90 -13.98
CA MET A 28 -4.52 -60.81 -15.44
C MET A 28 -3.24 -61.21 -16.17
N TRP A 29 -2.07 -60.77 -15.70
CA TRP A 29 -0.79 -61.20 -16.28
C TRP A 29 -0.58 -62.71 -16.18
N THR A 30 -1.04 -63.33 -15.09
CA THR A 30 -1.01 -64.79 -14.93
C THR A 30 -1.94 -65.49 -15.92
N GLU A 31 -3.15 -64.94 -16.14
CA GLU A 31 -4.11 -65.47 -17.10
C GLU A 31 -3.66 -65.33 -18.56
N ILE A 32 -3.00 -64.21 -18.88
CA ILE A 32 -2.45 -63.94 -20.23
C ILE A 32 -1.19 -64.78 -20.50
N GLY A 33 -0.41 -65.10 -19.46
CA GLY A 33 0.88 -65.77 -19.59
C GLY A 33 2.05 -64.81 -19.86
N GLU A 34 1.99 -63.59 -19.32
CA GLU A 34 3.09 -62.62 -19.42
C GLU A 34 4.39 -63.15 -18.80
N THR A 35 5.53 -62.83 -19.41
CA THR A 35 6.83 -63.25 -18.87
C THR A 35 7.21 -62.42 -17.64
N GLU A 36 8.01 -62.99 -16.73
CA GLU A 36 8.48 -62.24 -15.56
C GLU A 36 9.25 -60.97 -15.95
N ALA A 37 10.03 -61.01 -17.04
CA ALA A 37 10.74 -59.84 -17.54
C ALA A 37 9.80 -58.72 -18.05
N ASP A 38 8.66 -59.09 -18.65
CA ASP A 38 7.64 -58.13 -19.08
C ASP A 38 6.90 -57.53 -17.89
N LYS A 39 6.56 -58.35 -16.89
CA LYS A 39 5.96 -57.89 -15.62
C LYS A 39 6.88 -56.92 -14.90
N ASP A 40 8.16 -57.26 -14.74
CA ASP A 40 9.15 -56.40 -14.09
C ASP A 40 9.32 -55.06 -14.81
N ARG A 41 9.34 -55.07 -16.15
CA ARG A 41 9.39 -53.84 -16.94
C ARG A 41 8.16 -52.97 -16.71
N MET A 42 6.96 -53.54 -16.77
CA MET A 42 5.71 -52.79 -16.57
C MET A 42 5.58 -52.26 -15.13
N LEU A 43 6.04 -53.02 -14.13
CA LEU A 43 6.09 -52.56 -12.74
C LEU A 43 7.06 -51.38 -12.57
N LEU A 44 8.23 -51.45 -13.20
CA LEU A 44 9.19 -50.35 -13.19
C LEU A 44 8.62 -49.08 -13.83
N GLU A 45 7.89 -49.21 -14.94
CA GLU A 45 7.19 -48.09 -15.59
C GLU A 45 6.16 -47.45 -14.64
N LEU A 46 5.35 -48.25 -13.94
CA LEU A 46 4.39 -47.75 -12.94
C LEU A 46 5.09 -47.02 -11.77
N GLU A 47 6.20 -47.55 -11.28
CA GLU A 47 6.99 -46.92 -10.22
C GLU A 47 7.56 -45.56 -10.68
N GLN A 48 8.07 -45.50 -11.91
CA GLN A 48 8.59 -44.27 -12.50
C GLN A 48 7.49 -43.22 -12.68
N GLU A 49 6.33 -43.59 -13.22
CA GLU A 49 5.19 -42.68 -13.38
C GLU A 49 4.70 -42.14 -12.04
N CYS A 50 4.62 -43.00 -11.02
CA CYS A 50 4.24 -42.62 -9.67
C CYS A 50 5.25 -41.63 -9.06
N LEU A 51 6.54 -41.90 -9.21
CA LEU A 51 7.61 -41.02 -8.75
C LEU A 51 7.54 -39.65 -9.42
N GLU A 52 7.27 -39.60 -10.72
CA GLU A 52 7.18 -38.34 -11.46
C GLU A 52 5.98 -37.49 -10.99
N ILE A 53 4.85 -38.12 -10.66
CA ILE A 53 3.72 -37.42 -10.05
C ILE A 53 4.11 -36.81 -8.71
N TYR A 54 4.80 -37.57 -7.84
CA TYR A 54 5.26 -37.03 -6.55
C TYR A 54 6.25 -35.88 -6.73
N ARG A 55 7.24 -36.03 -7.63
CA ARG A 55 8.21 -34.99 -7.94
C ARG A 55 7.53 -33.71 -8.40
N ARG A 56 6.62 -33.81 -9.37
CA ARG A 56 5.83 -32.68 -9.84
C ARG A 56 5.04 -32.01 -8.70
N LYS A 57 4.41 -32.79 -7.82
CA LYS A 57 3.65 -32.25 -6.69
C LYS A 57 4.54 -31.54 -5.67
N VAL A 58 5.74 -32.04 -5.43
CA VAL A 58 6.75 -31.39 -4.59
C VAL A 58 7.20 -30.07 -5.22
N ASP A 59 7.49 -30.07 -6.52
CA ASP A 59 7.91 -28.86 -7.25
C ASP A 59 6.80 -27.80 -7.28
N GLU A 60 5.55 -28.19 -7.53
CA GLU A 60 4.37 -27.31 -7.45
C GLU A 60 4.27 -26.65 -6.06
N ALA A 61 4.44 -27.43 -4.99
CA ALA A 61 4.38 -26.95 -3.61
C ALA A 61 5.58 -26.03 -3.27
N ALA A 62 6.79 -26.38 -3.72
CA ALA A 62 7.99 -25.57 -3.53
C ALA A 62 7.85 -24.20 -4.24
N ASN A 63 7.34 -24.19 -5.47
CA ASN A 63 7.06 -22.98 -6.23
C ASN A 63 5.98 -22.11 -5.57
N ALA A 64 4.91 -22.73 -5.04
CA ALA A 64 3.90 -22.01 -4.26
C ALA A 64 4.49 -21.37 -2.99
N LYS A 65 5.37 -22.10 -2.28
CA LYS A 65 6.08 -21.61 -1.10
C LYS A 65 6.97 -20.41 -1.44
N ALA A 66 7.74 -20.48 -2.53
CA ALA A 66 8.62 -19.40 -2.98
C ALA A 66 7.82 -18.13 -3.33
N ARG A 67 6.70 -18.27 -4.05
CA ARG A 67 5.80 -17.14 -4.36
C ARG A 67 5.25 -16.47 -3.11
N LEU A 68 4.87 -17.24 -2.09
CA LEU A 68 4.39 -16.67 -0.83
C LEU A 68 5.50 -15.88 -0.11
N HIS A 69 6.73 -16.40 -0.04
CA HIS A 69 7.86 -15.67 0.52
C HIS A 69 8.12 -14.34 -0.21
N GLN A 70 8.10 -14.36 -1.54
CA GLN A 70 8.28 -13.14 -2.33
C GLN A 70 7.17 -12.12 -2.06
N SER A 71 5.92 -12.56 -1.97
CA SER A 71 4.79 -11.68 -1.67
C SER A 71 4.88 -11.08 -0.26
N ILE A 72 5.32 -11.85 0.73
CA ILE A 72 5.54 -11.37 2.11
C ILE A 72 6.62 -10.30 2.09
N ALA A 73 7.79 -10.59 1.52
CA ALA A 73 8.91 -9.64 1.45
C ALA A 73 8.53 -8.34 0.73
N ALA A 74 7.76 -8.44 -0.37
CA ALA A 74 7.26 -7.26 -1.09
C ALA A 74 6.33 -6.41 -0.22
N LYS A 75 5.41 -7.04 0.53
CA LYS A 75 4.49 -6.33 1.43
C LYS A 75 5.21 -5.72 2.63
N GLU A 76 6.18 -6.42 3.21
CA GLU A 76 7.03 -5.88 4.28
C GLU A 76 7.85 -4.66 3.82
N ALA A 77 8.38 -4.70 2.60
CA ALA A 77 9.04 -3.54 2.00
C ALA A 77 8.06 -2.37 1.79
N GLU A 78 6.84 -2.63 1.34
CA GLU A 78 5.78 -1.63 1.20
C GLU A 78 5.44 -0.98 2.55
N VAL A 79 5.31 -1.78 3.63
CA VAL A 79 5.15 -1.27 5.00
C VAL A 79 6.32 -0.36 5.39
N ALA A 80 7.56 -0.80 5.18
CA ALA A 80 8.74 -0.02 5.54
C ALA A 80 8.78 1.34 4.81
N MET A 81 8.45 1.36 3.50
CA MET A 81 8.37 2.60 2.73
C MET A 81 7.25 3.53 3.21
N LEU A 82 6.07 2.99 3.54
CA LEU A 82 4.95 3.78 4.04
C LEU A 82 5.27 4.40 5.41
N LEU A 83 5.85 3.62 6.33
CA LEU A 83 6.29 4.12 7.63
C LEU A 83 7.33 5.23 7.49
N ALA A 84 8.33 5.06 6.61
CA ALA A 84 9.33 6.09 6.32
C ALA A 84 8.69 7.36 5.75
N THR A 85 7.73 7.22 4.82
CA THR A 85 6.99 8.35 4.23
C THR A 85 6.15 9.10 5.27
N LEU A 86 5.54 8.37 6.20
CA LEU A 86 4.73 8.93 7.27
C LEU A 86 5.57 9.55 8.41
N GLY A 87 6.88 9.31 8.43
CA GLY A 87 7.75 9.66 9.56
C GLY A 87 7.45 8.84 10.82
N ASP A 88 6.70 7.74 10.69
CA ASP A 88 6.25 6.88 11.79
C ASP A 88 7.27 5.76 12.00
N ILE A 89 8.49 6.14 12.37
CA ILE A 89 9.58 5.20 12.67
C ILE A 89 9.40 4.72 14.11
N ASN A 90 8.34 3.94 14.35
CA ASN A 90 8.24 3.20 15.60
C ASN A 90 9.36 2.15 15.63
N LEU A 91 10.35 2.34 16.52
CA LEU A 91 11.51 1.46 16.72
C LEU A 91 11.13 0.02 17.09
N ASN A 92 9.88 -0.19 17.51
CA ASN A 92 9.24 -1.49 17.62
C ASN A 92 8.58 -1.84 16.28
N SER A 93 9.38 -2.18 15.28
CA SER A 93 8.87 -2.50 13.94
C SER A 93 7.85 -3.65 14.01
N PRO A 94 6.58 -3.44 13.57
CA PRO A 94 5.59 -4.52 13.45
C PRO A 94 6.07 -5.67 12.55
N VAL A 95 7.00 -5.36 11.63
CA VAL A 95 7.63 -6.31 10.70
C VAL A 95 8.42 -7.39 11.46
N GLN A 96 8.92 -7.11 12.67
CA GLN A 96 9.66 -8.12 13.45
C GLN A 96 8.77 -8.96 14.37
N SER A 97 7.61 -8.44 14.81
CA SER A 97 6.75 -9.11 15.80
C SER A 97 5.86 -10.23 15.24
N ASP A 98 5.73 -10.32 13.91
CA ASP A 98 4.82 -11.26 13.23
C ASP A 98 5.44 -12.57 12.77
N LYS A 99 6.59 -12.95 13.35
CA LYS A 99 7.02 -14.37 13.38
C LYS A 99 6.00 -15.30 14.08
N LYS A 100 4.90 -14.77 14.63
CA LYS A 100 3.86 -15.52 15.34
C LYS A 100 2.93 -16.34 14.43
N ALA A 101 2.74 -15.97 13.17
CA ALA A 101 1.93 -16.77 12.27
C ALA A 101 2.73 -18.01 11.79
N LYS A 102 2.25 -19.21 12.19
CA LYS A 102 2.92 -20.48 11.90
C LYS A 102 2.96 -20.84 10.40
N SER A 103 2.14 -20.23 9.56
CA SER A 103 2.06 -20.52 8.11
C SER A 103 2.32 -19.29 7.26
N LEU A 104 2.91 -19.47 6.07
CA LEU A 104 3.18 -18.39 5.12
C LEU A 104 1.91 -17.66 4.66
N LYS A 105 0.81 -18.40 4.46
CA LYS A 105 -0.49 -17.78 4.16
C LYS A 105 -0.98 -16.92 5.33
N GLY A 106 -0.77 -17.36 6.57
CA GLY A 106 -1.09 -16.59 7.77
C GLY A 106 -0.26 -15.33 7.90
N GLN A 107 1.04 -15.40 7.64
CA GLN A 107 1.94 -14.23 7.64
C GLN A 107 1.51 -13.21 6.57
N LEU A 108 1.24 -13.67 5.33
CA LEU A 108 0.77 -12.76 4.29
C LEU A 108 -0.58 -12.10 4.65
N ALA A 109 -1.48 -12.87 5.27
CA ALA A 109 -2.78 -12.36 5.72
C ALA A 109 -2.66 -11.36 6.88
N SER A 110 -1.62 -11.41 7.72
CA SER A 110 -1.42 -10.43 8.78
C SER A 110 -0.79 -9.13 8.28
N VAL A 111 0.15 -9.21 7.32
CA VAL A 111 0.82 -8.02 6.76
C VAL A 111 -0.10 -7.23 5.82
N THR A 112 -1.01 -7.91 5.11
CA THR A 112 -1.92 -7.27 4.14
C THR A 112 -2.77 -6.12 4.74
N PRO A 113 -3.53 -6.31 5.84
CA PRO A 113 -4.31 -5.22 6.42
C PRO A 113 -3.44 -4.06 6.93
N LEU A 114 -2.23 -4.35 7.45
CA LEU A 114 -1.31 -3.31 7.91
C LEU A 114 -0.91 -2.36 6.77
N VAL A 115 -0.66 -2.88 5.57
CA VAL A 115 -0.36 -2.05 4.39
C VAL A 115 -1.54 -1.13 4.06
N GLU A 116 -2.76 -1.65 4.08
CA GLU A 116 -3.96 -0.89 3.74
C GLU A 116 -4.25 0.20 4.78
N ASP A 117 -4.09 -0.09 6.07
CA ASP A 117 -4.22 0.89 7.15
C ASP A 117 -3.20 2.04 7.00
N LEU A 118 -1.94 1.72 6.67
CA LEU A 118 -0.90 2.73 6.46
C LEU A 118 -1.17 3.59 5.22
N LYS A 119 -1.73 3.02 4.15
CA LYS A 119 -2.16 3.79 2.98
C LYS A 119 -3.30 4.74 3.32
N LEU A 120 -4.31 4.27 4.06
CA LEU A 120 -5.41 5.10 4.52
C LEU A 120 -4.90 6.25 5.40
N LYS A 121 -3.97 5.96 6.32
CA LYS A 121 -3.33 6.97 7.16
C LYS A 121 -2.58 8.01 6.32
N LYS A 122 -1.85 7.58 5.28
CA LYS A 122 -1.15 8.50 4.37
C LYS A 122 -2.12 9.42 3.64
N GLU A 123 -3.21 8.87 3.11
CA GLU A 123 -4.23 9.64 2.40
C GLU A 123 -4.89 10.68 3.32
N GLU A 124 -5.22 10.29 4.55
CA GLU A 124 -5.78 11.22 5.54
C GLU A 124 -4.82 12.36 5.86
N ARG A 125 -3.52 12.07 6.03
CA ARG A 125 -2.51 13.12 6.23
C ARG A 125 -2.42 14.08 5.05
N ILE A 126 -2.50 13.58 3.82
CA ILE A 126 -2.50 14.44 2.61
C ILE A 126 -3.69 15.41 2.64
N LYS A 127 -4.89 14.93 2.99
CA LYS A 127 -6.08 15.79 3.13
C LYS A 127 -5.90 16.86 4.20
N GLN A 128 -5.37 16.48 5.36
CA GLN A 128 -5.07 17.43 6.45
C GLN A 128 -4.06 18.49 6.00
N PHE A 129 -3.00 18.10 5.27
CA PHE A 129 -2.03 19.06 4.73
C PHE A 129 -2.64 20.03 3.73
N ALA A 130 -3.54 19.56 2.86
CA ALA A 130 -4.24 20.40 1.90
C ALA A 130 -5.15 21.43 2.60
N ASP A 131 -5.89 21.00 3.62
CA ASP A 131 -6.74 21.89 4.41
C ASP A 131 -5.93 22.96 5.15
N ILE A 132 -4.87 22.56 5.85
CA ILE A 132 -3.97 23.50 6.55
C ILE A 132 -3.35 24.50 5.56
N LYS A 133 -2.91 24.05 4.38
CA LYS A 133 -2.36 24.92 3.35
C LYS A 133 -3.39 25.95 2.87
N SER A 134 -4.63 25.53 2.63
CA SER A 134 -5.74 26.43 2.27
C SER A 134 -6.00 27.49 3.34
N GLN A 135 -5.99 27.08 4.62
CA GLN A 135 -6.13 28.02 5.75
C GLN A 135 -4.98 29.03 5.80
N ILE A 136 -3.74 28.60 5.57
CA ILE A 136 -2.56 29.48 5.50
C ILE A 136 -2.70 30.49 4.36
N GLU A 137 -3.10 30.05 3.18
CA GLU A 137 -3.32 30.92 2.02
C GLU A 137 -4.40 31.98 2.30
N LYS A 138 -5.50 31.55 2.94
CA LYS A 138 -6.57 32.47 3.37
C LYS A 138 -6.04 33.55 4.32
N ILE A 139 -5.32 33.17 5.37
CA ILE A 139 -4.72 34.11 6.34
C ILE A 139 -3.73 35.05 5.63
N THR A 140 -2.92 34.53 4.72
CA THR A 140 -1.94 35.32 3.95
C THR A 140 -2.62 36.38 3.08
N CYS A 141 -3.72 36.02 2.42
CA CYS A 141 -4.55 36.97 1.66
C CYS A 141 -5.17 38.04 2.57
N GLU A 142 -5.71 37.67 3.73
CA GLU A 142 -6.29 38.61 4.69
C GLU A 142 -5.25 39.62 5.21
N ILE A 143 -4.04 39.16 5.56
CA ILE A 143 -2.95 40.03 6.04
C ILE A 143 -2.51 41.02 4.96
N SER A 144 -2.33 40.56 3.72
CA SER A 144 -1.93 41.44 2.60
C SER A 144 -3.03 42.44 2.22
N GLY A 145 -4.30 42.04 2.28
CA GLY A 145 -5.46 42.94 2.11
C GLY A 145 -5.55 44.01 3.21
N TYR A 146 -5.22 43.67 4.46
CA TYR A 146 -5.18 44.63 5.57
C TYR A 146 -4.11 45.71 5.36
N GLY A 147 -2.96 45.36 4.78
CA GLY A 147 -1.89 46.30 4.42
C GLY A 147 -2.35 47.40 3.46
N HIS A 148 -3.21 47.07 2.48
CA HIS A 148 -3.78 48.04 1.54
C HIS A 148 -4.78 49.00 2.19
N ILE A 149 -5.55 48.53 3.16
CA ILE A 149 -6.50 49.35 3.92
C ILE A 149 -5.73 50.32 4.82
N VAL A 150 -4.72 49.84 5.56
CA VAL A 150 -3.88 50.71 6.40
C VAL A 150 -3.13 51.75 5.57
N SER A 151 -2.64 51.39 4.38
CA SER A 151 -2.00 52.34 3.47
C SER A 151 -2.98 53.41 2.96
N SER A 152 -4.18 52.99 2.54
CA SER A 152 -5.25 53.90 2.09
C SER A 152 -5.71 54.84 3.19
N VAL A 153 -5.87 54.34 4.42
CA VAL A 153 -6.23 55.14 5.60
C VAL A 153 -5.12 56.14 5.94
N LYS A 154 -3.85 55.73 5.94
CA LYS A 154 -2.70 56.65 6.14
C LYS A 154 -2.64 57.72 5.05
N HIS A 155 -2.98 57.39 3.81
CA HIS A 155 -2.98 58.35 2.70
C HIS A 155 -4.14 59.37 2.84
N LEU A 156 -5.31 58.92 3.30
CA LEU A 156 -6.44 59.79 3.63
C LEU A 156 -6.12 60.69 4.84
N GLU A 157 -5.50 60.15 5.90
CA GLU A 157 -5.12 60.92 7.08
C GLU A 157 -4.01 61.94 6.77
N SER A 158 -3.01 61.57 5.96
CA SER A 158 -1.99 62.51 5.47
C SER A 158 -2.60 63.64 4.63
N GLY A 159 -3.62 63.33 3.81
CA GLY A 159 -4.40 64.33 3.07
C GLY A 159 -5.22 65.25 3.98
N ARG A 160 -5.81 64.69 5.05
CA ARG A 160 -6.59 65.43 6.05
C ARG A 160 -5.71 66.39 6.84
N THR A 161 -4.55 65.95 7.33
CA THR A 161 -3.60 66.79 8.09
C THR A 161 -3.12 67.99 7.28
N ARG A 162 -2.83 67.81 5.98
CA ARG A 162 -2.45 68.90 5.08
C ARG A 162 -3.55 69.98 4.96
N LEU A 163 -4.81 69.59 4.99
CA LEU A 163 -5.95 70.51 4.88
C LEU A 163 -6.15 71.34 6.16
N ILE A 164 -5.90 70.74 7.33
CA ILE A 164 -6.04 71.40 8.64
C ILE A 164 -4.91 72.42 8.85
N THR A 165 -3.66 72.07 8.48
CA THR A 165 -2.53 73.03 8.52
C THR A 165 -2.73 74.22 7.61
N LYS A 166 -3.28 74.04 6.40
CA LYS A 166 -3.60 75.17 5.51
C LYS A 166 -4.67 76.11 6.08
N LYS A 167 -5.59 75.60 6.90
CA LYS A 167 -6.65 76.38 7.55
C LYS A 167 -6.16 77.14 8.80
N ALA A 168 -5.13 76.61 9.49
CA ALA A 168 -4.53 77.25 10.67
C ALA A 168 -3.57 78.42 10.34
N HIS A 169 -2.96 78.42 9.16
CA HIS A 169 -2.00 79.46 8.74
C HIS A 169 -2.63 80.69 8.04
N GLY A 170 -3.96 80.79 7.99
CA GLY A 170 -4.64 82.00 7.51
C GLY A 170 -4.32 82.41 6.06
N LEU A 171 -3.87 81.48 5.21
CA LEU A 171 -3.75 81.77 3.78
C LEU A 171 -5.15 81.72 3.13
N PRO A 172 -5.47 82.67 2.24
CA PRO A 172 -6.81 82.77 1.66
C PRO A 172 -7.11 81.54 0.82
N ILE A 173 -8.28 80.93 1.07
CA ILE A 173 -8.87 79.94 0.17
C ILE A 173 -9.27 80.71 -1.09
N LYS A 174 -8.47 80.63 -2.15
CA LYS A 174 -8.86 81.16 -3.46
C LYS A 174 -10.09 80.37 -3.94
N PRO A 175 -11.25 81.02 -4.18
CA PRO A 175 -12.41 80.32 -4.73
C PRO A 175 -12.11 79.87 -6.17
N PRO A 176 -12.84 78.85 -6.68
CA PRO A 176 -12.62 78.36 -8.02
C PRO A 176 -12.95 79.48 -9.02
N CYS A 177 -11.96 79.90 -9.80
CA CYS A 177 -12.23 80.71 -10.99
C CYS A 177 -12.82 79.79 -12.06
N SER A 178 -14.14 79.85 -12.21
CA SER A 178 -14.80 79.90 -13.51
C SER A 178 -15.42 81.31 -13.61
N PRO A 179 -15.79 81.86 -14.79
CA PRO A 179 -16.06 81.18 -16.07
C PRO A 179 -15.68 81.99 -17.34
N GLU A 180 -16.17 81.50 -18.48
CA GLU A 180 -16.54 82.21 -19.73
C GLU A 180 -15.47 82.52 -20.79
N GLY A 181 -15.88 82.29 -22.04
CA GLY A 181 -15.05 82.39 -23.24
C GLY A 181 -15.39 83.59 -24.14
N GLU A 182 -15.15 83.35 -25.43
CA GLU A 182 -15.34 84.20 -26.62
C GLU A 182 -14.27 85.25 -26.97
N GLY A 183 -13.65 85.04 -28.15
CA GLY A 183 -13.73 86.03 -29.23
C GLY A 183 -12.49 86.87 -29.54
N MET A 184 -11.69 86.40 -30.51
CA MET A 184 -11.43 87.10 -31.78
C MET A 184 -10.71 86.17 -32.76
#